data_AF-A0AAU6X235-F1
#
_entry.id   AF-A0AAU6X235-F1
#
_cell.length_a   1.000
_cell.length_b   1.000
_cell.length_c   1.000
_cell.angle_alpha   90.00
_cell.angle_beta   90.00
_cell.angle_gamma   90.00
#
_symmetry.space_group_name_H-M   'P 1'
#
loop_
_entity.id
_entity.type
_entity.pdbx_description
1 polymer ?
#
loop_
_entity_poly.entity_id
_entity_poly.type
_entity_poly.pdbx_seq_one_letter_code
_entity_poly.pdbx_strand_id
1 'polypeptide(L)'
;MKTIFAFTSSLLLLFFATHTRAQTEEGRTQIQMTIVVAGKNIVTDLNGISTSLSRNYEETPGIAAKDTSKSKFPGYYSGGFYLTLDAKKISDDLLRVLAKKRNRFDGTITIVDTYGKKPTRTIRFKQASLYSYSDQMSASGYNDTYGAAAISISCQEVSINGIVIEQ
;
A
#
# COMPACT_ATOMS: atom_id res chain seq x y z
N MET A 1 22.09 -6.49 -60.11
CA MET A 1 21.17 -7.30 -59.26
C MET A 1 21.83 -7.85 -58.00
N LYS A 2 23.09 -8.32 -58.01
CA LYS A 2 23.80 -8.81 -56.80
C LYS A 2 24.01 -7.75 -55.69
N THR A 3 24.15 -6.48 -56.04
CA THR A 3 24.38 -5.37 -55.08
C THR A 3 23.12 -4.94 -54.33
N ILE A 4 21.93 -5.11 -54.93
CA ILE A 4 20.64 -4.79 -54.30
C ILE A 4 20.30 -5.82 -53.21
N PHE A 5 20.65 -7.09 -53.45
CA PHE A 5 20.45 -8.18 -52.48
C PHE A 5 21.33 -8.06 -51.23
N ALA A 6 22.55 -7.54 -51.39
CA ALA A 6 23.45 -7.30 -50.26
C ALA A 6 22.96 -6.13 -49.37
N PHE A 7 22.35 -5.11 -49.99
CA PHE A 7 21.85 -3.94 -49.27
C PHE A 7 20.56 -4.26 -48.48
N THR A 8 19.64 -5.04 -49.05
CA THR A 8 18.43 -5.49 -48.34
C THR A 8 18.76 -6.46 -47.20
N SER A 9 19.78 -7.31 -47.33
CA SER A 9 20.20 -8.21 -46.25
C SER A 9 20.85 -7.47 -45.07
N SER A 10 21.56 -6.36 -45.31
CA SER A 10 22.18 -5.56 -44.25
C SER A 10 21.16 -4.71 -43.49
N LEU A 11 20.11 -4.25 -44.16
CA LEU A 11 19.03 -3.48 -43.53
C LEU A 11 18.16 -4.35 -42.60
N LEU A 12 17.98 -5.64 -42.91
CA LEU A 12 17.19 -6.56 -42.09
C LEU A 12 17.85 -6.87 -40.73
N LEU A 13 19.18 -6.86 -40.65
CA LEU A 13 19.94 -7.14 -39.43
C LEU A 13 19.88 -5.99 -38.40
N LEU A 14 19.59 -4.76 -38.83
CA LEU A 14 19.43 -3.61 -37.93
C LEU A 14 18.10 -3.61 -37.18
N PHE A 15 17.07 -4.32 -37.67
CA PHE A 15 15.78 -4.43 -37.00
C PHE A 15 15.74 -5.48 -35.88
N PHE A 16 16.71 -6.40 -35.81
CA PHE A 16 16.82 -7.37 -34.71
C PHE A 16 17.63 -6.87 -33.51
N ALA A 17 18.28 -5.71 -33.62
CA ALA A 17 19.09 -5.15 -32.54
C ALA A 17 18.28 -4.39 -31.48
N THR A 18 16.99 -4.12 -31.72
CA THR A 18 16.10 -3.52 -30.71
C THR A 18 15.35 -4.60 -29.95
N HIS A 19 16.07 -5.54 -29.33
CA HIS A 19 15.50 -6.33 -28.25
C HIS A 19 15.29 -5.39 -27.06
N THR A 20 14.03 -4.96 -26.93
CA THR A 20 13.37 -4.43 -25.75
C THR A 20 14.06 -4.83 -24.44
N ARG A 21 14.83 -3.90 -23.84
CA ARG A 21 15.16 -3.94 -22.41
C ARG A 21 13.97 -3.48 -21.57
N ALA A 22 12.83 -4.13 -21.76
CA ALA A 22 11.74 -4.12 -20.79
C ALA A 22 11.98 -5.27 -19.81
N GLN A 23 13.18 -5.36 -19.24
CA GLN A 23 13.40 -6.20 -18.08
C GLN A 23 12.75 -5.42 -16.95
N THR A 24 11.54 -5.84 -16.59
CA THR A 24 10.75 -5.33 -15.47
C THR A 24 11.70 -5.09 -14.30
N GLU A 25 11.71 -3.87 -13.74
CA GLU A 25 12.53 -3.50 -12.56
C GLU A 25 12.04 -4.22 -11.28
N GLU A 26 11.75 -5.50 -11.40
CA GLU A 26 11.28 -6.36 -10.33
C GLU A 26 12.41 -6.50 -9.30
N GLY A 27 12.18 -5.98 -8.10
CA GLY A 27 13.18 -5.95 -7.02
C GLY A 27 13.93 -4.62 -6.83
N ARG A 28 13.66 -3.58 -7.63
CA ARG A 28 14.27 -2.25 -7.41
C ARG A 28 13.72 -1.55 -6.16
N THR A 29 12.43 -1.71 -5.88
CA THR A 29 11.80 -1.11 -4.71
C THR A 29 11.43 -2.19 -3.71
N GLN A 30 11.99 -2.11 -2.50
CA GLN A 30 11.60 -2.95 -1.37
C GLN A 30 10.65 -2.15 -0.48
N ILE A 31 9.46 -2.71 -0.24
CA ILE A 31 8.46 -2.14 0.66
C ILE A 31 8.26 -3.13 1.79
N GLN A 32 8.46 -2.67 3.03
CA GLN A 32 8.32 -3.51 4.21
C GLN A 32 7.52 -2.79 5.28
N MET A 33 6.51 -3.47 5.81
CA MET A 33 5.77 -3.05 6.99
C MET A 33 6.32 -3.75 8.23
N THR A 34 6.49 -3.00 9.31
CA THR A 34 6.78 -3.52 10.64
C THR A 34 5.71 -3.03 11.61
N ILE A 35 5.11 -3.96 12.35
CA ILE A 35 4.17 -3.68 13.43
C ILE A 35 4.79 -4.19 14.73
N VAL A 36 4.66 -3.41 15.81
CA VAL A 36 5.12 -3.82 17.14
C VAL A 36 3.90 -4.20 17.99
N VAL A 37 3.77 -5.46 18.36
CA VAL A 37 2.69 -5.95 19.25
C VAL A 37 3.28 -6.80 20.36
N ALA A 38 2.95 -6.45 21.61
CA ALA A 38 3.45 -7.16 22.81
C ALA A 38 4.99 -7.31 22.83
N GLY A 39 5.71 -6.28 22.38
CA GLY A 39 7.18 -6.28 22.31
C GLY A 39 7.78 -7.11 21.18
N LYS A 40 6.97 -7.78 20.35
CA LYS A 40 7.41 -8.52 19.17
C LYS A 40 7.25 -7.67 17.91
N ASN A 41 8.31 -7.65 17.09
CA ASN A 41 8.26 -7.07 15.76
C ASN A 41 7.70 -8.09 14.76
N ILE A 42 6.61 -7.71 14.09
CA ILE A 42 6.01 -8.49 13.00
C ILE A 42 6.34 -7.76 11.71
N VAL A 43 7.17 -8.39 10.88
CA VAL A 43 7.67 -7.82 9.63
C VAL A 43 6.95 -8.48 8.45
N THR A 44 6.44 -7.67 7.54
CA THR A 44 5.66 -8.11 6.37
C THR A 44 6.14 -7.38 5.12
N ASP A 45 6.52 -8.15 4.11
CA ASP A 45 6.91 -7.61 2.81
C ASP A 45 5.68 -7.28 1.98
N LEU A 46 5.69 -6.10 1.36
CA LEU A 46 4.58 -5.59 0.56
C LEU A 46 4.98 -5.51 -0.92
N ASN A 47 4.00 -5.76 -1.81
CA ASN A 47 4.08 -5.42 -3.23
C ASN A 47 3.80 -3.94 -3.46
N GLY A 48 2.91 -3.37 -2.64
CA GLY A 48 2.43 -2.00 -2.81
C GLY A 48 1.77 -1.44 -1.58
N ILE A 49 1.64 -0.11 -1.57
CA ILE A 49 0.89 0.64 -0.58
C ILE A 49 0.20 1.83 -1.24
N SER A 50 -1.03 2.09 -0.81
CA SER A 50 -1.75 3.33 -1.08
C SER A 50 -2.16 3.99 0.23
N THR A 51 -2.02 5.31 0.30
CA THR A 51 -2.42 6.12 1.45
C THR A 51 -3.52 7.07 1.03
N SER A 52 -4.66 7.05 1.69
CA SER A 52 -5.75 8.00 1.46
C SER A 52 -6.17 8.71 2.74
N LEU A 53 -6.51 9.99 2.58
CA LEU A 53 -7.04 10.84 3.62
C LEU A 53 -8.34 11.43 3.10
N SER A 54 -9.41 11.27 3.87
CA SER A 54 -10.64 12.01 3.69
C SER A 54 -10.70 13.08 4.77
N ARG A 55 -10.84 14.35 4.39
CA ARG A 55 -11.11 15.45 5.33
C ARG A 55 -12.55 15.90 5.15
N ASN A 56 -13.27 16.01 6.26
CA ASN A 56 -14.57 16.66 6.27
C ASN A 56 -14.34 18.07 6.79
N TYR A 57 -14.43 19.06 5.91
CA TYR A 57 -14.49 20.45 6.32
C TYR A 57 -15.91 20.72 6.81
N GLU A 58 -16.06 21.20 8.05
CA GLU A 58 -17.35 21.72 8.50
C GLU A 58 -17.76 22.85 7.56
N GLU A 59 -18.79 22.64 6.75
CA GLU A 59 -19.62 23.77 6.34
C GLU A 59 -20.33 24.27 7.60
N THR A 60 -20.08 25.55 7.91
CA THR A 60 -20.68 26.38 8.96
C THR A 60 -21.97 25.80 9.57
N PRO A 61 -22.09 25.67 10.91
CA PRO A 61 -23.28 25.09 11.52
C PRO A 61 -24.51 25.92 11.16
N GLY A 62 -25.36 25.38 10.29
CA GLY A 62 -26.71 25.89 10.09
C GLY A 62 -27.40 25.91 11.44
N ILE A 63 -27.92 27.08 11.81
CA ILE A 63 -28.60 27.36 13.07
C ILE A 63 -29.61 26.25 13.35
N ALA A 64 -29.30 25.40 14.32
CA ALA A 64 -30.16 24.31 14.73
C ALA A 64 -31.44 24.89 15.36
N ALA A 65 -32.58 24.73 14.67
CA ALA A 65 -33.88 24.85 15.31
C ALA A 65 -33.92 23.85 16.47
N LYS A 66 -34.22 24.34 17.67
CA LYS A 66 -34.38 23.54 18.89
C LYS A 66 -35.54 22.55 18.73
N ASP A 67 -35.24 21.34 18.30
CA ASP A 67 -36.09 20.17 18.56
C ASP A 67 -35.39 19.28 19.60
N THR A 68 -36.13 18.87 20.63
CA THR A 68 -35.64 18.28 21.88
C THR A 68 -35.76 16.76 21.92
N SER A 69 -35.85 16.10 20.77
CA SER A 69 -35.67 14.66 20.66
C SER A 69 -34.17 14.33 20.70
N LYS A 70 -33.66 14.03 21.90
CA LYS A 70 -32.31 13.52 22.16
C LYS A 70 -32.03 12.22 21.39
N SER A 71 -31.74 12.31 20.11
CA SER A 71 -30.85 11.35 19.46
C SER A 71 -29.49 12.02 19.41
N LYS A 72 -28.55 11.48 20.19
CA LYS A 72 -27.13 11.72 19.94
C LYS A 72 -26.83 11.02 18.63
N PHE A 73 -27.16 11.64 17.49
CA PHE A 73 -26.46 11.30 16.26
C PHE A 73 -24.98 11.54 16.56
N PRO A 74 -24.09 10.55 16.41
CA PRO A 74 -22.66 10.81 16.39
C PRO A 74 -22.36 11.50 15.07
N GLY A 75 -22.83 12.74 14.92
CA GLY A 75 -22.52 13.62 13.81
C GLY A 75 -21.12 14.14 14.01
N TYR A 76 -20.13 13.30 13.72
CA TYR A 76 -18.77 13.70 13.40
C TYR A 76 -18.05 12.48 12.80
N TYR A 77 -18.12 12.34 11.48
CA TYR A 77 -17.15 11.50 10.79
C TYR A 77 -15.82 12.25 10.83
N SER A 78 -15.06 12.04 11.90
CA SER A 78 -13.62 12.27 11.93
C SER A 78 -13.04 11.57 10.69
N GLY A 79 -12.68 12.36 9.66
CA GLY A 79 -12.16 11.85 8.39
C GLY A 79 -10.96 10.91 8.56
N GLY A 80 -11.14 9.61 8.32
CA GLY A 80 -10.11 8.62 8.64
C GLY A 80 -8.91 8.64 7.69
N PHE A 81 -7.72 8.33 8.22
CA PHE A 81 -6.60 7.89 7.41
C PHE A 81 -6.77 6.40 7.08
N TYR A 82 -6.75 6.07 5.79
CA TYR A 82 -6.79 4.68 5.33
C TYR A 82 -5.49 4.34 4.61
N LEU A 83 -4.93 3.19 4.95
CA LEU A 83 -3.79 2.61 4.26
C LEU A 83 -4.25 1.29 3.65
N THR A 84 -4.09 1.16 2.34
CA THR A 84 -4.31 -0.11 1.63
C THR A 84 -2.96 -0.72 1.31
N LEU A 85 -2.76 -1.93 1.81
CA LEU A 85 -1.53 -2.69 1.75
C LEU A 85 -1.75 -3.89 0.85
N ASP A 86 -0.83 -4.11 -0.09
CA ASP A 86 -0.76 -5.33 -0.88
C ASP A 86 0.41 -6.16 -0.34
N ALA A 87 0.11 -7.21 0.42
CA ALA A 87 1.09 -8.04 1.08
C ALA A 87 1.48 -9.24 0.21
N LYS A 88 2.79 -9.49 0.09
CA LYS A 88 3.35 -10.64 -0.62
C LYS A 88 2.98 -11.97 0.01
N LYS A 89 2.95 -11.97 1.34
CA LYS A 89 2.61 -13.10 2.19
C LYS A 89 2.14 -12.57 3.52
N ILE A 90 1.17 -13.25 4.11
CA ILE A 90 0.72 -12.94 5.46
C ILE A 90 1.27 -14.02 6.40
N SER A 91 1.93 -13.59 7.47
CA SER A 91 2.35 -14.49 8.55
C SER A 91 1.21 -14.76 9.52
N ASP A 92 1.22 -15.92 10.17
CA ASP A 92 0.26 -16.26 11.23
C ASP A 92 0.21 -15.20 12.35
N ASP A 93 1.36 -14.59 12.68
CA ASP A 93 1.42 -13.54 13.68
C ASP A 93 0.68 -12.28 13.25
N LEU A 94 0.84 -11.87 11.99
CA LEU A 94 0.06 -10.77 11.44
C LEU A 94 -1.43 -11.12 11.42
N LEU A 95 -1.82 -12.33 10.98
CA LEU A 95 -3.22 -12.77 11.02
C LEU A 95 -3.80 -12.69 12.44
N ARG A 96 -3.05 -13.13 13.46
CA ARG A 96 -3.49 -13.04 14.87
C ARG A 96 -3.71 -11.60 15.32
N VAL A 97 -2.89 -10.66 14.85
CA VAL A 97 -3.05 -9.22 15.12
C VAL A 97 -4.33 -8.69 14.45
N LEU A 98 -4.55 -9.04 13.19
CA LEU A 98 -5.67 -8.57 12.38
C LEU A 98 -7.02 -9.19 12.76
N ALA A 99 -7.03 -10.44 13.24
CA ALA A 99 -8.25 -11.18 13.62
C ALA A 99 -8.96 -10.60 14.87
N LYS A 100 -8.25 -9.82 15.69
CA LYS A 100 -8.81 -9.26 16.93
C LYS A 100 -9.64 -8.00 16.63
N LYS A 101 -10.97 -8.10 16.76
CA LYS A 101 -11.96 -7.04 16.43
C LYS A 101 -11.69 -5.64 17.02
N ARG A 102 -11.06 -5.54 18.20
CA ARG A 102 -10.78 -4.27 18.89
C ARG A 102 -9.29 -3.99 19.06
N ASN A 103 -8.45 -4.69 18.31
CA ASN A 103 -7.02 -4.49 18.42
C ASN A 103 -6.61 -3.17 17.75
N ARG A 104 -5.71 -2.47 18.41
CA ARG A 104 -5.07 -1.26 17.91
C ARG A 104 -3.58 -1.51 17.91
N PHE A 105 -2.91 -1.12 16.83
CA PHE A 105 -1.49 -1.33 16.69
C PHE A 105 -0.82 -0.16 15.98
N ASP A 106 0.44 0.05 16.31
CA ASP A 106 1.29 1.05 15.70
C ASP A 106 2.25 0.34 14.75
N GLY A 107 2.65 1.04 13.69
CA GLY A 107 3.56 0.46 12.72
C GLY A 107 4.29 1.48 11.87
N THR A 108 5.25 0.95 11.14
CA THR A 108 6.12 1.71 10.25
C THR A 108 6.24 0.95 8.94
N ILE A 109 6.14 1.68 7.83
CA ILE A 109 6.34 1.17 6.49
C ILE A 109 7.56 1.87 5.92
N THR A 110 8.54 1.08 5.51
CA THR A 110 9.80 1.54 4.96
C THR A 110 9.86 1.17 3.48
N ILE A 111 10.14 2.17 2.64
CA ILE A 111 10.28 2.03 1.20
C ILE A 111 11.74 2.37 0.86
N VAL A 112 12.47 1.37 0.39
CA VAL A 112 13.90 1.49 0.05
C VAL A 112 14.08 1.23 -1.45
N ASP A 113 14.79 2.12 -2.12
CA ASP A 113 15.37 1.83 -3.44
C ASP A 113 16.64 1.03 -3.22
N THR A 114 16.65 -0.24 -3.65
CA THR A 114 17.76 -1.17 -3.41
C THR A 114 19.05 -0.71 -4.08
N TYR A 115 18.96 0.22 -5.05
CA TYR A 115 20.12 0.84 -5.71
C TYR A 115 20.56 2.16 -5.08
N GLY A 116 19.89 2.61 -4.02
CA GLY A 116 20.24 3.83 -3.28
C GLY A 116 20.08 5.14 -4.08
N LYS A 117 19.42 5.11 -5.25
CA LYS A 117 19.25 6.31 -6.10
C LYS A 117 18.14 7.22 -5.59
N LYS A 118 17.16 6.66 -4.87
CA LYS A 118 16.09 7.41 -4.22
C LYS A 118 16.24 7.34 -2.70
N PRO A 119 15.93 8.43 -1.97
CA PRO A 119 15.95 8.42 -0.52
C PRO A 119 14.91 7.44 0.03
N THR A 120 15.23 6.83 1.17
CA THR A 120 14.29 5.97 1.89
C THR A 120 13.07 6.78 2.30
N ARG A 121 11.87 6.27 2.01
CA ARG A 121 10.63 6.83 2.55
C ARG A 121 10.14 6.02 3.73
N THR A 122 9.68 6.71 4.76
CA THR A 122 9.13 6.10 5.97
C THR A 122 7.73 6.62 6.21
N ILE A 123 6.75 5.73 6.32
CA ILE A 123 5.37 6.06 6.69
C ILE A 123 5.14 5.45 8.07
N ARG A 124 4.87 6.26 9.09
CA ARG A 124 4.48 5.77 10.42
C ARG A 124 2.99 5.98 10.61
N PHE A 125 2.33 4.99 11.18
CA PHE A 125 0.92 5.07 11.53
C PHE A 125 0.71 4.65 12.98
N LYS A 126 -0.27 5.27 13.63
CA LYS A 126 -0.64 4.96 15.02
C LYS A 126 -2.11 4.63 15.18
N GLN A 127 -2.40 3.81 16.19
CA GLN A 127 -3.75 3.38 16.54
C GLN A 127 -4.49 2.75 15.36
N ALA A 128 -3.76 2.01 14.52
CA ALA A 128 -4.34 1.35 13.36
C ALA A 128 -5.23 0.18 13.79
N SER A 129 -6.32 -0.01 13.06
CA SER A 129 -7.21 -1.16 13.17
C SER A 129 -7.53 -1.71 11.80
N LEU A 130 -7.76 -3.02 11.69
CA LEU A 130 -8.21 -3.63 10.45
C LEU A 130 -9.56 -3.02 10.03
N TYR A 131 -9.60 -2.50 8.81
CA TYR A 131 -10.82 -2.03 8.16
C TYR A 131 -11.40 -3.11 7.24
N SER A 132 -10.56 -3.70 6.39
CA SER A 132 -10.94 -4.83 5.55
C SER A 132 -9.74 -5.73 5.25
N TYR A 133 -10.02 -7.01 5.00
CA TYR A 133 -9.05 -8.02 4.58
C TYR A 133 -9.64 -8.81 3.41
N SER A 134 -8.87 -9.00 2.35
CA SER A 134 -9.22 -9.83 1.21
C SER A 134 -8.00 -10.61 0.76
N ASP A 135 -8.18 -11.91 0.58
CA ASP A 135 -7.14 -12.83 0.16
C ASP A 135 -7.69 -13.67 -1.00
N GLN A 136 -6.95 -13.73 -2.11
CA GLN A 136 -7.37 -14.44 -3.31
C GLN A 136 -6.33 -15.50 -3.66
N MET A 137 -6.72 -16.77 -3.56
CA MET A 137 -5.88 -17.90 -3.94
C MET A 137 -6.45 -18.56 -5.20
N SER A 138 -5.63 -18.78 -6.22
CA SER A 138 -6.00 -19.54 -7.41
C SER A 138 -5.14 -20.82 -7.50
N ALA A 139 -5.78 -21.94 -7.84
CA ALA A 139 -5.09 -23.22 -8.09
C ALA A 139 -4.52 -23.31 -9.52
N SER A 140 -4.92 -22.40 -10.40
CA SER A 140 -4.49 -22.29 -11.79
C SER A 140 -3.39 -21.23 -11.90
N GLY A 141 -2.13 -21.64 -11.76
CA GLY A 141 -0.96 -20.76 -11.81
C GLY A 141 -0.27 -20.78 -13.16
N TYR A 142 -0.24 -19.65 -13.87
CA TYR A 142 0.85 -19.33 -14.81
C TYR A 142 2.03 -18.65 -14.09
N ASN A 143 1.85 -18.33 -12.79
CA ASN A 143 2.85 -17.76 -11.90
C ASN A 143 2.75 -18.50 -10.54
N ASP A 144 3.85 -19.13 -10.11
CA ASP A 144 3.98 -19.95 -8.88
C ASP A 144 3.94 -19.13 -7.57
N THR A 145 3.01 -18.19 -7.45
CA THR A 145 2.89 -17.34 -6.26
C THR A 145 1.55 -17.57 -5.57
N TYR A 146 1.62 -17.99 -4.30
CA TYR A 146 0.50 -17.87 -3.37
C TYR A 146 -0.03 -16.43 -3.40
N GLY A 147 -1.36 -16.29 -3.42
CA GLY A 147 -2.09 -15.05 -3.64
C GLY A 147 -1.56 -13.83 -2.88
N ALA A 148 -1.65 -12.68 -3.53
CA ALA A 148 -1.46 -11.39 -2.87
C ALA A 148 -2.66 -11.10 -1.95
N ALA A 149 -2.38 -10.63 -0.72
CA ALA A 149 -3.42 -10.27 0.24
C ALA A 149 -3.58 -8.76 0.31
N ALA A 150 -4.80 -8.28 0.09
CA ALA A 150 -5.17 -6.88 0.23
C ALA A 150 -5.67 -6.60 1.64
N ILE A 151 -5.00 -5.69 2.35
CA ILE A 151 -5.33 -5.29 3.72
C ILE A 151 -5.61 -3.80 3.72
N SER A 152 -6.78 -3.36 4.16
CA SER A 152 -7.01 -1.95 4.49
C SER A 152 -7.03 -1.77 5.99
N ILE A 153 -6.26 -0.81 6.47
CA ILE A 153 -6.25 -0.39 7.88
C ILE A 153 -6.71 1.06 7.98
N SER A 154 -7.50 1.35 9.01
CA SER A 154 -7.82 2.72 9.42
C SER A 154 -6.94 3.12 10.58
N CYS A 155 -6.41 4.34 10.59
CA CYS A 155 -5.51 4.84 11.62
C CYS A 155 -5.86 6.28 12.03
N GLN A 156 -5.42 6.68 13.23
CA GLN A 156 -5.70 8.01 13.79
C GLN A 156 -4.64 9.03 13.42
N GLU A 157 -3.39 8.60 13.30
CA GLU A 157 -2.26 9.47 12.97
C GLU A 157 -1.43 8.79 11.89
N VAL A 158 -1.02 9.56 10.89
CA VAL A 158 -0.04 9.16 9.89
C VAL A 158 1.05 10.22 9.83
N SER A 159 2.32 9.80 9.73
CA SER A 159 3.43 10.67 9.38
C SER A 159 4.23 10.10 8.23
N ILE A 160 4.67 10.96 7.31
CA ILE A 160 5.50 10.58 6.16
C ILE A 160 6.83 11.32 6.28
N ASN A 161 7.93 10.57 6.32
CA ASN A 161 9.29 11.09 6.54
C ASN A 161 9.40 11.97 7.80
N GLY A 162 8.62 11.66 8.83
CA GLY A 162 8.55 12.44 10.08
C GLY A 162 7.61 13.63 10.07
N ILE A 163 6.99 13.96 8.93
CA ILE A 163 5.98 15.01 8.83
C ILE A 163 4.62 14.42 9.18
N VAL A 164 4.03 14.86 10.30
CA VAL A 164 2.69 14.43 10.74
C VAL A 164 1.64 15.04 9.81
N ILE A 165 0.71 14.22 9.32
CA ILE A 165 -0.42 14.68 8.52
C ILE A 165 -1.57 14.96 9.48
N GLU A 166 -1.99 16.22 9.52
CA GLU A 166 -3.12 16.65 10.32
C GLU A 166 -4.46 16.28 9.64
N GLN A 167 -5.42 15.95 10.48
CA GLN A 167 -6.76 15.56 10.10
C GLN A 167 -7.69 16.77 10.05
#